data_AF-A0A2W4L504-F1
#
_entry.id   AF-A0A2W4L504-F1
#
_cell.length_a   1.000
_cell.length_b   1.000
_cell.length_c   1.000
_cell.angle_alpha   90.00
_cell.angle_beta   90.00
_cell.angle_gamma   90.00
#
_symmetry.space_group_name_H-M   'P 1'
#
loop_
_entity.id
_entity.type
_entity.pdbx_description
1 polymer ?
#
loop_
_entity_poly.entity_id
_entity_poly.type
_entity_poly.pdbx_seq_one_letter_code
_entity_poly.pdbx_strand_id
1 'polypeptide(L)'
;ADLENLLDLLDRLVDSGKSVIVVEHHLGVMAHADWILDLGPGAGHEGGRVVFQGTPAQMVKDGSTLTGKHLAAYAGEAITRKKAGSADRARRSAR
;
A
#
# COMPACT_ATOMS: atom_id res chain seq x y z
N ALA A 1 -2.12 -10.75 -11.18
CA ALA A 1 -1.19 -11.74 -11.74
C ALA A 1 0.25 -11.39 -11.36
N ASP A 2 0.95 -10.48 -12.07
CA ASP A 2 2.39 -10.28 -11.83
C ASP A 2 2.73 -9.62 -10.48
N LEU A 3 1.97 -8.59 -10.09
CA LEU A 3 2.14 -7.95 -8.80
C LEU A 3 1.84 -8.89 -7.63
N GLU A 4 0.78 -9.70 -7.74
CA GLU A 4 0.41 -10.68 -6.71
C GLU A 4 1.50 -11.75 -6.56
N ASN A 5 2.04 -12.27 -7.67
CA ASN A 5 3.15 -13.21 -7.63
C ASN A 5 4.42 -12.60 -7.00
N LEU A 6 4.68 -11.31 -7.25
CA LEU A 6 5.78 -10.60 -6.60
C LEU A 6 5.55 -10.49 -5.08
N LEU A 7 4.36 -10.06 -4.66
CA LEU A 7 4.02 -9.94 -3.25
C LEU A 7 4.12 -11.29 -2.52
N ASP A 8 3.57 -12.35 -3.11
CA ASP A 8 3.66 -13.71 -2.56
C ASP A 8 5.12 -14.17 -2.38
N LEU A 9 6.02 -13.77 -3.27
CA LEU A 9 7.45 -14.07 -3.14
C LEU A 9 8.05 -13.29 -1.96
N LEU A 10 7.76 -11.99 -1.86
CA LEU A 10 8.27 -11.14 -0.78
C LEU A 10 7.79 -11.64 0.59
N ASP A 11 6.52 -12.01 0.69
CA ASP A 11 5.92 -12.57 1.90
C ASP A 11 6.65 -13.86 2.33
N ARG A 12 6.93 -14.77 1.38
CA ARG A 12 7.71 -16.00 1.67
C ARG A 12 9.12 -15.71 2.17
N LEU A 13 9.76 -14.64 1.69
CA LEU A 13 11.08 -14.25 2.19
C LEU A 13 10.98 -13.78 3.65
N VAL A 14 9.98 -12.96 3.96
CA VAL A 14 9.70 -12.50 5.33
C VAL A 14 9.37 -13.68 6.25
N ASP A 15 8.47 -14.57 5.84
CA ASP A 15 8.07 -15.77 6.58
C ASP A 15 9.25 -16.72 6.86
N SER A 16 10.27 -16.70 6.00
CA SER A 16 11.52 -17.46 6.22
C SER A 16 12.48 -16.83 7.24
N GLY A 17 12.07 -15.74 7.89
CA GLY A 17 12.84 -15.01 8.91
C GLY A 17 13.82 -13.99 8.35
N LYS A 18 13.65 -13.54 7.10
CA LYS A 18 14.49 -12.51 6.48
C LYS A 18 13.84 -11.14 6.58
N SER A 19 14.66 -10.10 6.79
CA SER A 19 14.20 -8.73 6.57
C SER A 19 14.34 -8.36 5.10
N VAL A 20 13.27 -7.81 4.53
CA VAL A 20 13.22 -7.33 3.15
C VAL A 20 13.05 -5.82 3.17
N ILE A 21 13.95 -5.09 2.47
CA ILE A 21 13.85 -3.64 2.31
C ILE A 21 13.65 -3.36 0.82
N VAL A 22 12.60 -2.62 0.50
CA VAL A 22 12.21 -2.31 -0.89
C VAL A 22 12.08 -0.80 -1.06
N VAL A 23 12.63 -0.27 -2.15
CA VAL A 23 12.38 1.11 -2.59
C VAL A 23 11.31 1.06 -3.66
N GLU A 24 10.11 1.56 -3.34
CA GLU A 24 8.95 1.44 -4.21
C GLU A 24 8.07 2.68 -4.21
N HIS A 25 7.30 2.83 -5.29
CA HIS A 25 6.27 3.85 -5.44
C HIS A 25 4.91 3.23 -5.83
N HIS A 26 4.85 1.92 -6.08
CA HIS A 26 3.60 1.26 -6.40
C HIS A 26 2.72 1.12 -5.16
N LEU A 27 1.58 1.84 -5.12
CA LEU A 27 0.68 1.89 -3.95
C LEU A 27 0.17 0.51 -3.49
N GLY A 28 0.01 -0.44 -4.41
CA GLY A 28 -0.35 -1.81 -4.08
C GLY A 28 0.71 -2.54 -3.26
N VAL A 29 2.01 -2.27 -3.50
CA VAL A 29 3.10 -2.85 -2.70
C VAL A 29 3.13 -2.18 -1.32
N MET A 30 3.01 -0.85 -1.31
CA MET A 30 3.01 -0.06 -0.07
C MET A 30 1.84 -0.44 0.86
N ALA A 31 0.67 -0.75 0.31
CA ALA A 31 -0.49 -1.19 1.09
C ALA A 31 -0.31 -2.57 1.74
N HIS A 32 0.59 -3.40 1.22
CA HIS A 32 0.92 -4.74 1.74
C HIS A 32 2.11 -4.72 2.72
N ALA A 33 2.89 -3.64 2.77
CA ALA A 33 4.06 -3.56 3.63
C ALA A 33 3.70 -3.57 5.13
N ASP A 34 4.54 -4.21 5.95
CA ASP A 34 4.41 -4.14 7.41
C ASP A 34 4.79 -2.76 7.96
N TRP A 35 5.76 -2.11 7.32
CA TRP A 35 6.32 -0.83 7.73
C TRP A 35 6.71 0.03 6.53
N ILE A 36 6.41 1.33 6.60
CA ILE A 36 6.77 2.32 5.60
C ILE A 36 7.72 3.34 6.23
N LEU A 37 8.77 3.68 5.48
CA LEU A 37 9.57 4.88 5.69
C LEU A 37 9.34 5.82 4.49
N ASP A 38 8.81 7.02 4.75
CA ASP A 38 8.59 8.04 3.73
C ASP A 38 9.70 9.08 3.80
N LEU A 39 10.28 9.42 2.65
CA LEU A 39 11.50 10.21 2.58
C LEU A 39 11.30 11.52 1.82
N GLY A 40 11.64 12.62 2.50
CA GLY A 40 11.69 13.98 1.98
C GLY A 40 10.31 14.62 1.86
N PRO A 41 10.14 15.91 2.22
CA PRO A 41 9.02 16.69 1.71
C PRO A 41 9.09 16.89 0.19
N GLY A 42 10.28 16.70 -0.41
CA GLY A 42 10.52 16.74 -1.85
C GLY A 42 11.80 15.99 -2.26
N ALA A 43 12.26 16.21 -3.50
CA ALA A 43 13.46 15.59 -4.04
C ALA A 43 14.70 16.51 -3.94
N GLY A 44 15.90 15.95 -4.15
CA GLY A 44 17.14 16.70 -4.18
C GLY A 44 17.47 17.35 -2.83
N HIS A 45 17.66 18.67 -2.81
CA HIS A 45 18.00 19.44 -1.60
C HIS A 45 16.88 19.40 -0.54
N GLU A 46 15.63 19.22 -0.98
CA GLU A 46 14.47 19.06 -0.11
C GLU A 46 14.26 17.61 0.35
N GLY A 47 15.17 16.69 -0.03
CA GLY A 47 15.12 15.27 0.33
C GLY A 47 15.87 14.93 1.61
N GLY A 48 16.19 13.64 1.78
CA GLY A 48 17.12 13.15 2.80
C GLY A 48 16.61 13.16 4.25
N ARG A 49 15.31 13.38 4.47
CA ARG A 49 14.68 13.38 5.80
C ARG A 49 13.61 12.29 5.87
N VAL A 50 13.50 11.60 6.99
CA VAL A 50 12.33 10.74 7.25
C VAL A 50 11.17 11.66 7.63
N VAL A 51 10.13 11.70 6.80
CA VAL A 51 8.93 12.52 7.04
C VAL A 51 7.77 11.72 7.62
N PHE A 52 7.80 10.39 7.48
CA PHE A 52 6.89 9.47 8.15
C PHE A 52 7.57 8.12 8.40
N GLN A 53 7.21 7.48 9.52
CA GLN A 53 7.51 6.07 9.79
C GLN A 53 6.35 5.40 10.51
N GLY A 54 5.99 4.19 10.09
CA GLY A 54 4.88 3.45 10.70
C GLY A 54 4.23 2.47 9.74
N THR A 55 3.10 1.91 10.14
CA THR A 55 2.32 1.01 9.29
C THR A 55 1.58 1.77 8.19
N PRO A 56 1.17 1.11 7.08
CA PRO A 56 0.35 1.75 6.04
C PRO A 56 -0.93 2.37 6.59
N ALA A 57 -1.58 1.70 7.55
CA ALA A 57 -2.80 2.21 8.20
C ALA A 57 -2.53 3.50 9.00
N GLN A 58 -1.39 3.58 9.69
CA GLN A 58 -0.96 4.79 10.38
C GLN A 58 -0.69 5.92 9.39
N MET A 59 -0.03 5.63 8.25
CA MET A 59 0.22 6.63 7.20
C MET A 59 -1.06 7.21 6.64
N VAL A 60 -2.03 6.35 6.31
CA VAL A 60 -3.35 6.76 5.81
C VAL A 60 -4.08 7.64 6.82
N LYS A 61 -4.03 7.28 8.11
CA LYS A 61 -4.65 8.04 9.18
C LYS A 61 -3.99 9.40 9.40
N ASP A 62 -2.66 9.44 9.34
CA ASP A 62 -1.87 10.65 9.52
C ASP A 62 -2.08 11.63 8.36
N GLY A 63 -1.99 11.15 7.11
CA GLY A 63 -2.33 11.91 5.91
C GLY A 63 -1.50 13.18 5.68
N SER A 64 -0.41 13.38 6.44
CA SER A 64 0.40 14.59 6.36
C SER A 64 1.29 14.62 5.11
N THR A 65 1.71 13.46 4.62
CA THR A 65 2.61 13.34 3.46
C THR A 65 1.86 13.18 2.14
N LEU A 66 2.52 13.51 1.02
CA LEU A 66 1.97 13.30 -0.33
C LEU A 66 1.68 11.81 -0.57
N THR A 67 2.62 10.96 -0.20
CA THR A 67 2.50 9.49 -0.24
C THR A 67 1.27 9.02 0.54
N GLY A 68 1.08 9.49 1.77
CA GLY A 68 -0.07 9.11 2.59
C GLY A 68 -1.41 9.49 1.99
N LYS A 69 -1.51 10.66 1.35
CA LYS A 69 -2.72 11.10 0.63
C LYS A 69 -3.04 10.19 -0.55
N HIS A 70 -2.05 9.81 -1.34
CA HIS A 70 -2.24 8.89 -2.46
C HIS A 70 -2.59 7.48 -2.00
N LEU A 71 -1.94 6.98 -0.94
CA LEU A 71 -2.24 5.68 -0.36
C LEU A 71 -3.68 5.63 0.19
N ALA A 72 -4.15 6.71 0.83
CA ALA A 72 -5.53 6.83 1.31
C ALA A 72 -6.54 6.78 0.15
N ALA A 73 -6.28 7.50 -0.94
CA ALA A 73 -7.13 7.47 -2.13
C ALA A 73 -7.20 6.06 -2.74
N TYR A 74 -6.04 5.41 -2.91
CA TYR A 74 -5.95 4.04 -3.41
C TYR A 74 -6.72 3.04 -2.56
N ALA A 75 -6.57 3.10 -1.23
CA ALA A 75 -7.29 2.23 -0.31
C ALA A 75 -8.82 2.46 -0.40
N GLY A 76 -9.25 3.71 -0.52
CA GLY A 76 -10.66 4.07 -0.75
C GLY A 76 -11.23 3.46 -2.03
N GLU A 77 -10.52 3.58 -3.14
CA GLU A 77 -10.92 2.99 -4.44
C GLU A 77 -10.94 1.46 -4.42
N ALA A 78 -10.02 0.82 -3.71
CA ALA A 78 -10.01 -0.63 -3.55
C ALA A 78 -11.27 -1.13 -2.81
N ILE A 79 -11.71 -0.39 -1.78
CA ILE A 79 -12.93 -0.71 -1.03
C ILE A 79 -14.18 -0.54 -1.89
N THR A 80 -14.27 0.54 -2.68
CA THR A 80 -15.43 0.77 -3.56
C THR A 80 -15.56 -0.30 -4.63
N ARG A 81 -14.45 -0.72 -5.26
CA ARG A 81 -14.42 -1.84 -6.22
C ARG A 81 -14.88 -3.16 -5.60
N LYS A 82 -14.42 -3.49 -4.39
CA LYS A 82 -14.85 -4.72 -3.68
C LYS A 82 -16.36 -4.73 -3.41
N LYS A 83 -16.94 -3.59 -2.99
CA LYS A 83 -18.38 -3.46 -2.77
C LYS A 83 -19.19 -3.62 -4.07
N ALA A 84 -18.78 -2.99 -5.16
CA ALA A 84 -19.44 -3.10 -6.45
C ALA A 84 -19.45 -4.54 -6.99
N GLY A 85 -18.31 -5.24 -6.92
CA GLY A 85 -18.21 -6.64 -7.35
C GLY A 85 -19.02 -7.62 -6.49
N SER A 86 -19.18 -7.36 -5.19
CA SER A 86 -20.04 -8.17 -4.33
C SER A 86 -21.53 -7.98 -4.65
N ALA A 87 -21.95 -6.76 -4.97
CA ALA A 87 -23.33 -6.46 -5.35
C ALA A 87 -23.70 -7.08 -6.71
N ASP A 88 -22.78 -7.09 -7.69
CA ASP A 88 -23.02 -7.74 -8.99
C ASP A 88 -23.15 -9.27 -8.86
N ARG A 89 -22.30 -9.90 -8.04
CA ARG A 89 -22.41 -11.35 -7.77
C ARG A 89 -23.73 -11.74 -7.10
N ALA A 90 -24.18 -10.97 -6.10
CA ALA A 90 -25.45 -11.22 -5.43
C ALA A 90 -26.66 -11.08 -6.38
N ARG A 91 -26.60 -10.15 -7.36
CA ARG A 91 -27.65 -10.01 -8.39
C ARG A 91 -27.67 -11.17 -9.38
N ARG A 92 -26.52 -11.79 -9.68
CA ARG A 92 -26.41 -12.93 -10.60
C ARG A 92 -26.87 -14.24 -9.98
N SER A 93 -26.72 -14.44 -8.66
CA SER A 93 -27.18 -15.65 -7.96
C SER A 93 -28.68 -15.68 -7.66
N ALA A 94 -29.38 -14.55 -7.83
CA ALA A 94 -30.81 -14.41 -7.62
C ALA A 94 -31.64 -14.55 -8.91
N ARG A 95 -31.01 -14.98 -10.00
CA ARG A 95 -31.63 -15.34 -11.29
C ARG A 95 -31.39 -16.81 -11.56
#